data_AF-A0AAV9IRQ7-F1
#
_entry.id   AF-A0AAV9IRQ7-F1
#
_cell.length_a   1.000
_cell.length_b   1.000
_cell.length_c   1.000
_cell.angle_alpha   90.00
_cell.angle_beta   90.00
_cell.angle_gamma   90.00
#
_symmetry.space_group_name_H-M   'P 1'
#
loop_
_entity.id
_entity.type
_entity.pdbx_description
1 polymer ?
#
loop_
_entity_poly.entity_id
_entity_poly.type
_entity_poly.pdbx_seq_one_letter_code
_entity_poly.pdbx_strand_id
1 'polypeptide(L)'
;MGIQLPRPAVRVGSSGASVSRLGRRRRSGRLLGSVLLGLALAVLAALAIIAVYRNGERPLNVNEAWSEREMEAGDKRDGAPASSATMDASLAANASHPLSFTGARLNREALGRAAWTVLHAAAAHYPAIPTAMQQRRARDLVWGLVTLYPCEECRRHFATVMQQHPLHVETRDTFLTWTCRVHNEVNARLHKPLVDCTDLAALDRRWRDCGCDQQTPGNRDTSRDHHAMGAHAAAILTE
;
A
#
# COMPACT_ATOMS: atom_id res chain seq x y z
N MET A 1 -26.46 -69.06 -56.20
CA MET A 1 -27.72 -69.56 -55.60
C MET A 1 -28.51 -68.38 -55.10
N GLY A 2 -29.47 -67.92 -55.90
CA GLY A 2 -30.49 -66.95 -55.47
C GLY A 2 -31.73 -67.71 -55.03
N ILE A 3 -32.40 -67.24 -53.98
CA ILE A 3 -33.76 -67.65 -53.65
C ILE A 3 -34.59 -66.41 -53.31
N GLN A 4 -35.73 -66.38 -53.98
CA GLN A 4 -36.75 -65.34 -54.06
C GLN A 4 -37.55 -65.19 -52.75
N LEU A 5 -38.11 -63.98 -52.60
CA LEU A 5 -39.05 -63.46 -51.59
C LEU A 5 -40.33 -64.29 -51.37
N PRO A 6 -41.16 -63.91 -50.36
CA PRO A 6 -42.40 -63.23 -50.76
C PRO A 6 -42.83 -62.03 -49.87
N ARG A 7 -43.48 -61.06 -50.51
CA ARG A 7 -44.46 -60.09 -49.96
C ARG A 7 -45.88 -60.59 -50.35
N PRO A 8 -47.03 -59.95 -50.01
CA PRO A 8 -47.31 -58.75 -49.20
C PRO A 8 -48.51 -58.90 -48.20
N ALA A 9 -48.79 -57.87 -47.41
CA ALA A 9 -50.17 -57.51 -47.09
C ALA A 9 -50.33 -55.98 -47.03
N VAL A 10 -51.26 -55.49 -47.83
CA VAL A 10 -51.69 -54.08 -47.97
C VAL A 10 -52.73 -53.79 -46.90
N ARG A 11 -52.68 -52.60 -46.27
CA ARG A 11 -53.89 -51.97 -45.73
C ARG A 11 -53.88 -50.46 -45.94
N VAL A 12 -54.98 -50.00 -46.50
CA VAL A 12 -55.34 -48.63 -46.88
C VAL A 12 -56.02 -47.94 -45.69
N GLY A 13 -55.82 -46.63 -45.53
CA GLY A 13 -56.59 -45.72 -44.67
C GLY A 13 -55.99 -44.30 -44.72
N SER A 14 -56.43 -43.44 -45.64
CA SER A 14 -57.54 -42.48 -45.53
C SER A 14 -57.19 -41.18 -44.78
N SER A 15 -57.14 -40.11 -45.58
CA SER A 15 -57.32 -38.67 -45.34
C SER A 15 -57.59 -38.14 -43.93
N GLY A 16 -56.91 -37.05 -43.59
CA GLY A 16 -57.30 -36.14 -42.50
C GLY A 16 -56.38 -34.92 -42.41
N ALA A 17 -56.72 -33.84 -43.12
CA ALA A 17 -56.11 -32.54 -42.89
C ALA A 17 -56.56 -32.00 -41.52
N SER A 18 -55.62 -31.51 -40.71
CA SER A 18 -55.95 -30.53 -39.67
C SER A 18 -54.74 -29.66 -39.36
N VAL A 19 -54.82 -28.40 -39.81
CA VAL A 19 -53.90 -27.33 -39.45
C VAL A 19 -54.20 -26.92 -38.01
N SER A 20 -53.43 -27.43 -37.05
CA SER A 20 -53.51 -26.98 -35.66
C SER A 20 -52.56 -25.80 -35.43
N ARG A 21 -53.10 -24.59 -35.45
CA ARG A 21 -52.50 -23.43 -34.76
C ARG A 21 -52.53 -23.70 -33.25
N LEU A 22 -51.43 -24.15 -32.65
CA LEU A 22 -51.28 -24.11 -31.20
C LEU A 22 -49.82 -23.82 -30.80
N GLY A 23 -49.62 -22.82 -29.93
CA GLY A 23 -48.48 -22.86 -29.01
C GLY A 23 -47.42 -21.75 -29.08
N ARG A 24 -47.78 -20.51 -29.43
CA ARG A 24 -46.98 -19.32 -29.08
C ARG A 24 -47.03 -19.08 -27.55
N ARG A 25 -46.53 -20.02 -26.74
CA ARG A 25 -46.51 -19.93 -25.25
C ARG A 25 -45.27 -20.51 -24.56
N ARG A 26 -44.23 -20.91 -25.31
CA ARG A 26 -42.95 -21.41 -24.73
C ARG A 26 -41.75 -20.45 -24.83
N ARG A 27 -41.87 -19.31 -25.52
CA ARG A 27 -40.75 -18.33 -25.64
C ARG A 27 -40.62 -17.40 -24.43
N SER A 28 -41.72 -17.03 -23.76
CA SER A 28 -41.69 -16.04 -22.67
C SER A 28 -40.94 -16.50 -21.41
N GLY A 29 -41.02 -17.79 -21.04
CA GLY A 29 -40.30 -18.30 -19.86
C GLY A 29 -38.78 -18.36 -20.03
N ARG A 30 -38.29 -18.53 -21.27
CA ARG A 30 -36.85 -18.52 -21.57
C ARG A 30 -36.26 -17.11 -21.53
N LEU A 31 -37.02 -16.12 -22.01
CA LEU A 31 -36.64 -14.70 -21.95
C LEU A 31 -36.60 -14.19 -20.51
N LEU A 32 -37.59 -14.56 -19.69
CA LEU A 32 -37.62 -14.17 -18.27
C LEU A 32 -36.45 -14.80 -17.48
N GLY A 33 -36.14 -16.07 -17.73
CA GLY A 33 -34.99 -16.75 -17.12
C GLY A 33 -33.64 -16.12 -17.48
N SER A 34 -33.45 -15.71 -18.75
CA SER A 34 -32.22 -15.03 -19.17
C SER A 34 -32.07 -13.63 -18.56
N VAL A 35 -33.17 -12.90 -18.37
CA VAL A 35 -33.15 -11.58 -17.74
C VAL A 35 -32.79 -11.70 -16.25
N LEU A 36 -33.37 -12.66 -15.53
CA LEU A 36 -33.05 -12.89 -14.12
C LEU A 36 -31.61 -13.34 -13.90
N LEU A 37 -31.08 -14.20 -14.78
CA LEU A 37 -29.68 -14.61 -14.73
C LEU A 37 -28.73 -13.42 -15.01
N GLY A 38 -29.07 -12.58 -16.00
CA GLY A 38 -28.30 -11.37 -16.30
C GLY A 38 -28.29 -10.37 -15.14
N LEU A 39 -29.43 -10.15 -14.49
CA LEU A 39 -29.53 -9.31 -13.30
C LEU A 39 -28.75 -9.88 -12.12
N ALA A 40 -28.82 -11.19 -11.89
CA ALA A 40 -28.05 -11.85 -10.83
C ALA A 40 -26.53 -11.71 -11.03
N LEU A 41 -26.05 -11.92 -12.26
CA LEU A 41 -24.64 -11.71 -12.61
C LEU A 41 -24.21 -10.25 -12.47
N ALA A 42 -25.06 -9.30 -12.87
CA ALA A 42 -24.78 -7.88 -12.71
C ALA A 42 -24.71 -7.47 -11.23
N VAL A 43 -25.58 -8.00 -10.38
CA VAL A 43 -25.55 -7.78 -8.92
C VAL A 43 -24.30 -8.40 -8.30
N LEU A 44 -23.93 -9.63 -8.68
CA LEU A 44 -22.70 -10.27 -8.18
C LEU A 44 -21.45 -9.49 -8.61
N ALA A 45 -21.40 -9.01 -9.86
CA ALA A 45 -20.32 -8.16 -10.33
C ALA A 45 -20.26 -6.83 -9.56
N ALA A 46 -21.42 -6.17 -9.35
CA ALA A 46 -21.50 -4.95 -8.57
C ALA A 46 -21.09 -5.15 -7.12
N LEU A 47 -21.48 -6.26 -6.48
CA LEU A 47 -21.07 -6.60 -5.12
C LEU A 47 -19.58 -6.90 -5.02
N ALA A 48 -18.99 -7.59 -6.01
CA ALA A 48 -17.55 -7.79 -6.09
C ALA A 48 -16.81 -6.45 -6.26
N ILE A 49 -17.29 -5.57 -7.13
CA ILE A 49 -16.75 -4.23 -7.32
C ILE A 49 -16.85 -3.41 -6.02
N ILE A 50 -18.02 -3.41 -5.37
CA ILE A 50 -18.24 -2.73 -4.09
C ILE A 50 -17.34 -3.31 -3.01
N ALA A 51 -17.13 -4.63 -2.96
CA ALA A 51 -16.20 -5.26 -2.03
C ALA A 51 -14.76 -4.80 -2.28
N VAL A 52 -14.32 -4.69 -3.53
CA VAL A 52 -13.01 -4.12 -3.90
C VAL A 52 -12.89 -2.66 -3.48
N TYR A 53 -13.93 -1.84 -3.69
CA TYR A 53 -13.91 -0.43 -3.30
C TYR A 53 -14.04 -0.20 -1.79
N ARG A 54 -14.78 -1.05 -1.07
CA ARG A 54 -14.93 -0.99 0.40
C ARG A 54 -13.71 -1.56 1.12
N ASN A 55 -13.11 -2.61 0.56
CA ASN A 55 -11.85 -3.18 1.06
C ASN A 55 -10.64 -2.45 0.51
N GLY A 56 -10.81 -1.46 -0.38
CA GLY A 56 -9.77 -0.60 -0.94
C GLY A 56 -8.50 -1.34 -1.34
N GLU A 57 -8.65 -2.58 -1.82
CA GLU A 57 -7.58 -3.40 -2.39
C GLU A 57 -7.58 -3.14 -3.89
N ARG A 58 -7.14 -1.93 -4.28
CA ARG A 58 -6.61 -1.81 -5.63
C ARG A 58 -5.32 -2.64 -5.65
N PRO A 59 -5.18 -3.64 -6.54
CA PRO A 59 -3.87 -4.24 -6.76
C PRO A 59 -2.91 -3.10 -7.11
N LEU A 60 -1.88 -2.94 -6.29
CA LEU A 60 -0.94 -1.83 -6.39
C LEU A 60 -0.16 -1.98 -7.70
N ASN A 61 -0.66 -1.38 -8.76
CA ASN A 61 0.09 -1.26 -9.99
C ASN A 61 1.03 -0.06 -9.84
N VAL A 62 2.25 -0.36 -9.39
CA VAL A 62 3.39 0.57 -9.36
C VAL A 62 3.76 1.13 -10.74
N ASN A 63 3.11 0.74 -11.84
CA ASN A 63 3.24 1.40 -13.13
C ASN A 63 2.09 2.39 -13.42
N GLU A 64 0.90 2.20 -12.84
CA GLU A 64 -0.24 3.13 -13.05
C GLU A 64 -0.06 4.44 -12.31
N ALA A 65 0.50 4.40 -11.10
CA ALA A 65 0.82 5.61 -10.35
C ALA A 65 2.06 6.37 -10.85
N TRP A 66 2.71 5.81 -11.86
CA TRP A 66 3.91 6.31 -12.50
C TRP A 66 3.71 6.43 -14.00
N SER A 67 2.46 6.69 -14.43
CA SER A 67 2.25 7.10 -15.82
C SER A 67 2.93 8.47 -16.00
N GLU A 68 3.88 8.54 -16.93
CA GLU A 68 4.66 9.75 -17.26
C GLU A 68 3.77 11.00 -17.48
N ARG A 69 2.51 10.76 -17.88
CA ARG A 69 1.49 11.77 -18.18
C ARG A 69 1.06 12.64 -16.98
N GLU A 70 1.19 12.18 -15.75
CA GLU A 70 0.80 12.99 -14.58
C GLU A 70 1.95 13.91 -14.09
N MET A 71 3.20 13.57 -14.39
CA MET A 71 4.39 14.29 -13.91
C MET A 71 4.79 15.47 -14.80
N GLU A 72 4.56 15.41 -16.11
CA GLU A 72 4.83 16.54 -17.03
C GLU A 72 3.93 17.76 -16.74
N ALA A 73 2.79 17.57 -16.05
CA ALA A 73 1.89 18.66 -15.70
C ALA A 73 2.39 19.54 -14.53
N GLY A 74 3.42 19.09 -13.79
CA GLY A 74 3.91 19.77 -12.57
C GLY A 74 5.08 20.75 -12.78
N ASP A 75 5.81 20.64 -13.90
CA ASP A 75 7.04 21.39 -14.14
C ASP A 75 6.80 22.64 -15.01
N LYS A 76 5.93 23.55 -14.55
CA LYS A 76 5.86 24.93 -15.04
C LYS A 76 5.48 25.87 -13.91
N ARG A 77 6.43 26.20 -13.03
CA ARG A 77 6.40 27.46 -12.28
C ARG A 77 7.77 28.09 -12.26
N ASP A 78 7.87 29.13 -13.08
CA ASP A 78 8.99 30.05 -13.20
C ASP A 78 9.35 30.71 -11.86
N GLY A 79 10.61 31.10 -11.74
CA GLY A 79 11.27 31.58 -10.54
C GLY A 79 10.53 32.67 -9.75
N ALA A 80 10.53 32.51 -8.43
CA ALA A 80 10.12 33.56 -7.51
C ALA A 80 11.27 34.55 -7.28
N PRO A 81 11.05 35.87 -7.34
CA PRO A 81 11.97 36.82 -6.75
C PRO A 81 11.78 36.84 -5.24
N ALA A 82 12.89 36.88 -4.50
CA ALA A 82 12.88 37.06 -3.06
C ALA A 82 12.33 38.46 -2.71
N SER A 83 11.16 38.49 -2.06
CA SER A 83 10.60 39.69 -1.45
C SER A 83 11.02 39.77 0.01
N SER A 84 11.76 40.83 0.34
CA SER A 84 12.18 41.19 1.69
C SER A 84 10.97 41.61 2.53
N ALA A 85 10.54 40.74 3.46
CA ALA A 85 9.60 41.12 4.51
C ALA A 85 10.38 41.57 5.75
N THR A 86 10.33 42.87 6.06
CA THR A 86 10.72 43.41 7.35
C THR A 86 9.69 42.97 8.39
N MET A 87 10.10 42.14 9.37
CA MET A 87 9.25 41.77 10.49
C MET A 87 9.48 42.73 11.66
N ASP A 88 8.39 43.28 12.18
CA ASP A 88 8.32 44.18 13.32
C ASP A 88 8.70 43.43 14.63
N ALA A 89 9.56 44.05 15.44
CA ALA A 89 10.37 43.38 16.45
C ALA A 89 9.74 43.32 17.85
N SER A 90 8.45 43.64 18.04
CA SER A 90 7.91 43.83 19.39
C SER A 90 7.13 42.65 20.01
N LEU A 91 7.04 41.48 19.35
CA LEU A 91 6.25 40.34 19.86
C LEU A 91 7.04 39.08 20.30
N ALA A 92 8.38 39.13 20.30
CA ALA A 92 9.22 37.93 20.52
C ALA A 92 9.65 37.67 21.98
N ALA A 93 8.93 38.19 22.98
CA ALA A 93 9.41 38.14 24.37
C ALA A 93 9.02 36.90 25.20
N ASN A 94 8.35 35.87 24.64
CA ASN A 94 8.00 34.69 25.45
C ASN A 94 7.87 33.34 24.72
N ALA A 95 8.61 33.14 23.61
CA ALA A 95 8.69 31.83 22.97
C ALA A 95 9.96 31.09 23.44
N SER A 96 9.84 30.34 24.52
CA SER A 96 10.88 29.38 24.94
C SER A 96 11.04 28.33 23.83
N HIS A 97 12.16 28.41 23.11
CA HIS A 97 12.53 27.65 21.91
C HIS A 97 11.81 28.04 20.61
N PRO A 98 12.25 29.14 19.94
CA PRO A 98 12.08 29.19 18.50
C PRO A 98 12.75 27.94 17.91
N LEU A 99 12.03 27.24 17.02
CA LEU A 99 12.70 26.36 16.06
C LEU A 99 13.78 27.22 15.43
N SER A 100 15.02 26.99 15.83
CA SER A 100 16.13 27.72 15.31
C SER A 100 16.19 27.33 13.85
N PHE A 101 15.69 28.20 12.97
CA PHE A 101 15.97 28.17 11.54
C PHE A 101 17.44 28.60 11.39
N THR A 102 18.35 27.90 12.08
CA THR A 102 19.79 28.01 11.92
C THR A 102 20.10 27.43 10.56
N GLY A 103 19.92 28.25 9.51
CA GLY A 103 20.48 28.30 8.15
C GLY A 103 21.08 27.08 7.43
N ALA A 104 21.08 25.88 8.01
CA ALA A 104 21.55 24.66 7.37
C ALA A 104 20.48 24.25 6.37
N ARG A 105 20.82 24.34 5.09
CA ARG A 105 19.94 23.89 4.02
C ARG A 105 19.68 22.40 4.19
N LEU A 106 18.42 22.00 4.02
CA LEU A 106 18.06 20.59 3.89
C LEU A 106 18.90 19.97 2.76
N ASN A 107 19.55 18.85 3.04
CA ASN A 107 20.26 18.05 2.04
C ASN A 107 19.64 16.65 1.95
N ARG A 108 19.97 15.95 0.86
CA ARG A 108 19.42 14.64 0.53
C ARG A 108 19.66 13.62 1.65
N GLU A 109 20.82 13.68 2.30
CA GLU A 109 21.24 12.76 3.35
C GLU A 109 20.45 12.99 4.64
N ALA A 110 20.25 14.26 5.05
CA ALA A 110 19.42 14.61 6.20
C ALA A 110 17.96 14.23 5.99
N LEU A 111 17.42 14.47 4.79
CA LEU A 111 16.07 14.07 4.42
C LEU A 111 15.92 12.54 4.43
N GLY A 112 16.90 11.81 3.88
CA GLY A 112 16.93 10.35 3.87
C GLY A 112 16.93 9.77 5.27
N ARG A 113 17.82 10.24 6.16
CA ARG A 113 17.86 9.81 7.55
C ARG A 113 16.53 10.06 8.26
N ALA A 114 15.92 11.23 8.05
CA ALA A 114 14.63 11.55 8.67
C ALA A 114 13.51 10.62 8.18
N ALA A 115 13.40 10.39 6.87
CA ALA A 115 12.38 9.51 6.30
C ALA A 115 12.55 8.06 6.77
N TRP A 116 13.77 7.54 6.77
CA TRP A 116 14.06 6.20 7.30
C TRP A 116 13.77 6.09 8.79
N THR A 117 14.09 7.11 9.58
CA THR A 117 13.75 7.13 11.01
C THR A 117 12.25 7.00 11.22
N VAL A 118 11.44 7.76 10.49
CA VAL A 118 9.97 7.66 10.57
C VAL A 118 9.49 6.28 10.16
N LEU A 119 9.97 5.73 9.04
CA LEU A 119 9.48 4.45 8.52
C LEU A 119 9.88 3.27 9.42
N HIS A 120 11.13 3.23 9.90
CA HIS A 120 11.59 2.19 10.82
C HIS A 120 10.89 2.27 12.16
N ALA A 121 10.73 3.46 12.74
CA ALA A 121 9.98 3.63 14.00
C ALA A 121 8.51 3.21 13.84
N ALA A 122 7.86 3.60 12.73
CA ALA A 122 6.48 3.17 12.44
C ALA A 122 6.38 1.64 12.35
N ALA A 123 7.34 0.98 11.71
CA ALA A 123 7.36 -0.48 11.61
C ALA A 123 7.69 -1.17 12.95
N ALA A 124 8.59 -0.62 13.74
CA ALA A 124 8.92 -1.13 15.08
C ALA A 124 7.72 -1.01 16.03
N HIS A 125 7.00 0.12 16.02
CA HIS A 125 5.80 0.31 16.85
C HIS A 125 4.52 -0.29 16.25
N TYR A 126 4.60 -0.94 15.09
CA TYR A 126 3.44 -1.55 14.45
C TYR A 126 2.87 -2.69 15.32
N PRO A 127 1.53 -2.88 15.37
CA PRO A 127 0.94 -3.93 16.20
C PRO A 127 1.36 -5.33 15.74
N ALA A 128 1.58 -6.24 16.70
CA ALA A 128 1.83 -7.64 16.40
C ALA A 128 0.69 -8.25 15.56
N ILE A 129 -0.56 -7.88 15.88
CA ILE A 129 -1.77 -8.27 15.17
C ILE A 129 -2.49 -7.00 14.69
N PRO A 130 -2.21 -6.51 13.47
CA PRO A 130 -2.79 -5.27 12.96
C PRO A 130 -4.20 -5.48 12.41
N THR A 131 -5.09 -4.52 12.67
CA THR A 131 -6.41 -4.44 12.03
C THR A 131 -6.30 -4.13 10.54
N ALA A 132 -7.33 -4.44 9.75
CA ALA A 132 -7.36 -4.10 8.32
C ALA A 132 -7.15 -2.60 8.05
N MET A 133 -7.63 -1.72 8.94
CA MET A 133 -7.39 -0.29 8.85
C MET A 133 -5.91 0.04 9.08
N GLN A 134 -5.26 -0.55 10.08
CA GLN A 134 -3.83 -0.35 10.33
C GLN A 134 -2.97 -0.85 9.16
N GLN A 135 -3.32 -2.00 8.57
CA GLN A 135 -2.65 -2.51 7.36
C GLN A 135 -2.79 -1.53 6.19
N ARG A 136 -4.00 -0.97 5.97
CA ARG A 136 -4.18 0.08 4.97
C ARG A 136 -3.30 1.29 5.26
N ARG A 137 -3.28 1.79 6.50
CA ARG A 137 -2.48 2.96 6.87
C ARG A 137 -0.97 2.74 6.69
N ALA A 138 -0.48 1.53 6.97
CA ALA A 138 0.91 1.18 6.71
C ALA A 138 1.23 1.22 5.21
N ARG A 139 0.34 0.69 4.36
CA ARG A 139 0.47 0.80 2.89
C ARG A 139 0.43 2.26 2.43
N ASP A 140 -0.51 3.05 2.94
CA ASP A 140 -0.64 4.48 2.62
C ASP A 140 0.63 5.26 2.98
N LEU A 141 1.23 4.99 4.15
CA LEU A 141 2.49 5.61 4.60
C LEU A 141 3.64 5.32 3.62
N VAL A 142 3.89 4.04 3.32
CA VAL A 142 4.94 3.63 2.39
C VAL A 142 4.70 4.24 1.01
N TRP A 143 3.45 4.24 0.57
CA TRP A 143 3.08 4.78 -0.73
C TRP A 143 3.25 6.30 -0.82
N GLY A 144 2.92 7.02 0.25
CA GLY A 144 3.19 8.45 0.36
C GLY A 144 4.68 8.76 0.24
N LEU A 145 5.54 7.96 0.87
CA LEU A 145 6.99 8.06 0.69
C LEU A 145 7.37 7.78 -0.77
N VAL A 146 6.90 6.69 -1.37
CA VAL A 146 7.25 6.34 -2.76
C VAL A 146 6.79 7.42 -3.75
N THR A 147 5.66 8.09 -3.54
CA THR A 147 5.08 9.02 -4.53
C THR A 147 5.43 10.49 -4.29
N LEU A 148 5.64 10.90 -3.03
CA LEU A 148 5.83 12.31 -2.66
C LEU A 148 7.26 12.64 -2.22
N TYR A 149 8.18 11.67 -2.20
CA TYR A 149 9.54 11.93 -1.76
C TYR A 149 10.24 13.00 -2.63
N PRO A 150 10.77 14.09 -2.05
CA PRO A 150 11.26 15.25 -2.81
C PRO A 150 12.42 14.98 -3.77
N CYS A 151 13.21 13.93 -3.52
CA CYS A 151 14.33 13.54 -4.38
C CYS A 151 13.86 12.62 -5.50
N GLU A 152 13.77 13.13 -6.73
CA GLU A 152 13.25 12.39 -7.89
C GLU A 152 14.03 11.10 -8.18
N GLU A 153 15.38 11.16 -8.18
CA GLU A 153 16.21 9.96 -8.40
C GLU A 153 16.03 8.89 -7.31
N CYS A 154 15.84 9.33 -6.07
CA CYS A 154 15.63 8.45 -4.93
C CYS A 154 14.28 7.76 -5.08
N ARG A 155 13.28 8.53 -5.49
CA ARG A 155 11.90 8.11 -5.70
C ARG A 155 11.77 7.08 -6.83
N ARG A 156 12.38 7.35 -7.99
CA ARG A 156 12.43 6.41 -9.12
C ARG A 156 13.10 5.09 -8.74
N HIS A 157 14.25 5.17 -8.07
CA HIS A 157 14.95 3.96 -7.60
C HIS A 157 14.11 3.16 -6.60
N PHE A 158 13.48 3.84 -5.63
CA PHE A 158 12.68 3.16 -4.63
C PHE A 158 11.43 2.51 -5.25
N ALA A 159 10.85 3.08 -6.31
CA ALA A 159 9.79 2.42 -7.08
C ALA A 159 10.25 1.10 -7.70
N THR A 160 11.48 1.01 -8.22
CA THR A 160 12.07 -0.26 -8.71
C THR A 160 12.28 -1.26 -7.57
N VAL A 161 12.76 -0.80 -6.41
CA VAL A 161 12.90 -1.66 -5.21
C VAL A 161 11.53 -2.23 -4.80
N MET A 162 10.47 -1.41 -4.79
CA MET A 162 9.11 -1.84 -4.46
C MET A 162 8.54 -2.89 -5.42
N GLN A 163 8.97 -2.90 -6.69
CA GLN A 163 8.58 -3.93 -7.66
C GLN A 163 9.20 -5.30 -7.31
N GLN A 164 10.44 -5.29 -6.82
CA GLN A 164 11.20 -6.50 -6.49
C GLN A 164 10.91 -7.02 -5.08
N HIS A 165 10.52 -6.13 -4.17
CA HIS A 165 10.24 -6.43 -2.77
C HIS A 165 8.81 -6.00 -2.40
N PRO A 166 7.79 -6.84 -2.69
CA PRO A 166 6.41 -6.55 -2.33
C PRO A 166 6.25 -6.20 -0.85
N LEU A 167 5.44 -5.19 -0.57
CA LEU A 167 5.20 -4.70 0.80
C LEU A 167 4.40 -5.72 1.62
N HIS A 168 4.94 -6.08 2.78
CA HIS A 168 4.33 -6.96 3.77
C HIS A 168 3.96 -6.18 5.03
N VAL A 169 2.67 -6.19 5.39
CA VAL A 169 2.11 -5.44 6.53
C VAL A 169 1.17 -6.28 7.39
N GLU A 170 1.20 -7.59 7.21
CA GLU A 170 0.31 -8.55 7.88
C GLU A 170 0.60 -8.64 9.38
N THR A 171 1.86 -8.39 9.77
CA THR A 171 2.32 -8.38 11.16
C THR A 171 3.38 -7.30 11.35
N ARG A 172 3.67 -6.96 12.61
CA ARG A 172 4.84 -6.16 12.99
C ARG A 172 6.14 -6.68 12.39
N ASP A 173 6.41 -7.97 12.58
CA ASP A 173 7.71 -8.53 12.24
C ASP A 173 7.90 -8.58 10.72
N THR A 174 6.83 -8.88 9.96
CA THR A 174 6.89 -8.84 8.49
C THR A 174 7.12 -7.42 7.98
N PHE A 175 6.47 -6.41 8.59
CA PHE A 175 6.66 -5.02 8.18
C PHE A 175 8.04 -4.47 8.57
N LEU A 176 8.52 -4.74 9.78
CA LEU A 176 9.84 -4.32 10.25
C LEU A 176 10.96 -4.97 9.43
N THR A 177 10.85 -6.28 9.18
CA THR A 177 11.81 -7.01 8.34
C THR A 177 11.81 -6.47 6.92
N TRP A 178 10.63 -6.22 6.34
CA TRP A 178 10.51 -5.64 5.01
C TRP A 178 11.18 -4.26 4.94
N THR A 179 10.90 -3.37 5.89
CA THR A 179 11.50 -2.03 5.97
C THR A 179 13.03 -2.11 6.03
N CYS A 180 13.58 -3.03 6.82
CA CYS A 180 15.02 -3.27 6.88
C CYS A 180 15.59 -3.75 5.54
N ARG A 181 14.94 -4.71 4.88
CA ARG A 181 15.42 -5.26 3.60
C ARG A 181 15.45 -4.21 2.50
N VAL A 182 14.38 -3.41 2.35
CA VAL A 182 14.37 -2.37 1.33
C VAL A 182 15.32 -1.21 1.64
N HIS A 183 15.62 -0.97 2.92
CA HIS A 183 16.69 -0.04 3.31
C HIS A 183 18.07 -0.60 2.93
N ASN A 184 18.29 -1.91 3.06
CA ASN A 184 19.51 -2.57 2.60
C ASN A 184 19.71 -2.48 1.08
N GLU A 185 18.65 -2.49 0.27
CA GLU A 185 18.78 -2.22 -1.18
C GLU A 185 19.35 -0.82 -1.45
N VAL A 186 18.94 0.17 -0.66
CA VAL A 186 19.50 1.53 -0.73
C VAL A 186 20.94 1.56 -0.19
N ASN A 187 21.24 0.86 0.90
CA ASN A 187 22.60 0.75 1.44
C ASN A 187 23.54 0.13 0.41
N ALA A 188 23.15 -0.98 -0.22
CA ALA A 188 23.93 -1.64 -1.26
C ALA A 188 24.24 -0.69 -2.42
N ARG A 189 23.22 0.03 -2.94
CA ARG A 189 23.41 1.04 -3.99
C ARG A 189 24.37 2.16 -3.57
N LEU A 190 24.34 2.56 -2.30
CA LEU A 190 25.18 3.61 -1.74
C LEU A 190 26.52 3.09 -1.18
N HIS A 191 26.83 1.80 -1.36
CA HIS A 191 28.03 1.14 -0.82
C HIS A 191 28.18 1.28 0.70
N LYS A 192 27.07 1.21 1.43
CA LYS A 192 27.00 1.20 2.89
C LYS A 192 26.92 -0.23 3.42
N PRO A 193 27.33 -0.49 4.68
CA PRO A 193 27.15 -1.79 5.30
C PRO A 193 25.68 -2.24 5.30
N LEU A 194 25.49 -3.55 5.21
CA LEU A 194 24.17 -4.16 5.31
C LEU A 194 23.85 -4.46 6.77
N VAL A 195 22.59 -4.25 7.14
CA VAL A 195 22.06 -4.58 8.47
C VAL A 195 21.49 -6.00 8.44
N ASP A 196 21.75 -6.80 9.47
CA ASP A 196 21.07 -8.09 9.63
C ASP A 196 19.59 -7.86 9.98
N CYS A 197 18.71 -8.09 9.00
CA CYS A 197 17.28 -7.92 9.16
C CYS A 197 16.58 -9.07 9.89
N THR A 198 17.31 -10.11 10.31
CA THR A 198 16.74 -11.25 11.06
C THR A 198 16.83 -11.06 12.57
N ASP A 199 17.74 -10.21 13.06
CA ASP A 199 17.83 -9.83 14.47
C ASP A 199 16.81 -8.73 14.82
N LEU A 200 15.55 -9.14 15.03
CA LEU A 200 14.47 -8.23 15.43
C LEU A 200 14.77 -7.50 16.75
N ALA A 201 15.54 -8.11 17.65
CA ALA A 201 15.91 -7.48 18.91
C ALA A 201 16.90 -6.33 18.70
N ALA A 202 17.84 -6.46 17.76
CA ALA A 202 18.71 -5.35 17.36
C ALA A 202 17.93 -4.23 16.68
N LEU A 203 16.98 -4.56 15.79
CA LEU A 203 16.11 -3.58 15.17
C LEU A 203 15.26 -2.83 16.21
N ASP A 204 14.70 -3.55 17.19
CA ASP A 204 13.93 -2.94 18.28
C ASP A 204 14.79 -2.01 19.15
N ARG A 205 16.01 -2.43 19.54
CA ARG A 205 16.94 -1.57 20.30
C ARG A 205 17.24 -0.25 19.57
N ARG A 206 17.28 -0.28 18.24
CA ARG A 206 17.57 0.90 17.43
C ARG A 206 16.36 1.79 17.19
N TRP A 207 15.20 1.20 16.91
CA TRP A 207 14.07 1.93 16.32
C TRP A 207 12.83 2.01 17.21
N ARG A 208 12.70 1.17 18.24
CA ARG A 208 11.56 1.19 19.17
C ARG A 208 11.74 2.17 20.32
N ASP A 209 12.97 2.42 20.75
CA ASP A 209 13.22 3.43 21.79
C ASP A 209 13.24 4.84 21.18
N CYS A 210 12.06 5.38 20.88
CA CYS A 210 11.89 6.74 20.37
C CYS A 210 11.77 7.81 21.46
N GLY A 211 11.90 7.43 22.75
CA GLY A 211 11.63 8.32 23.88
C GLY A 211 10.15 8.74 24.00
N CYS A 212 9.25 8.13 23.24
CA CYS A 212 7.82 8.44 23.24
C CYS A 212 7.06 7.83 24.44
N ASP A 213 7.65 6.83 25.10
CA ASP A 213 7.05 6.09 26.21
C ASP A 213 7.42 6.67 27.60
N GLN A 214 8.04 7.85 27.63
CA GLN A 214 8.38 8.55 28.88
C GLN A 214 7.09 9.03 29.55
N GLN A 215 6.52 8.20 30.43
CA GLN A 215 5.53 8.63 31.40
C GLN A 215 6.11 9.84 32.15
N THR A 216 5.27 10.87 32.31
CA THR A 216 5.60 12.17 32.90
C THR A 216 6.48 12.04 34.16
N PRO A 217 7.43 12.96 34.36
CA PRO A 217 8.24 13.01 35.57
C PRO A 217 7.32 13.35 36.76
N GLY A 218 6.88 12.32 37.46
CA GLY A 218 5.94 12.39 38.58
C GLY A 218 5.49 11.03 39.10
N ASN A 219 5.69 9.95 38.34
CA ASN A 219 5.39 8.60 38.80
C ASN A 219 6.46 7.59 38.34
N ARG A 220 7.72 7.81 38.78
CA ARG A 220 8.73 6.75 38.72
C ARG A 220 8.79 6.09 40.09
N ASP A 221 8.26 4.89 40.18
CA ASP A 221 8.64 3.94 41.23
C ASP A 221 10.14 3.63 41.04
N THR A 222 10.97 4.17 41.92
CA THR A 222 12.43 4.08 41.89
C THR A 222 12.95 2.71 42.35
N SER A 223 12.10 1.70 42.47
CA SER A 223 12.48 0.40 43.02
C SER A 223 13.07 -0.61 42.01
N ARG A 224 13.08 -0.33 40.70
CA ARG A 224 13.70 -1.25 39.74
C ARG A 224 14.63 -0.57 38.75
N ASP A 225 15.90 -0.89 38.94
CA ASP A 225 16.90 -1.03 37.89
C ASP A 225 17.69 0.25 37.55
N HIS A 226 18.33 0.78 38.59
CA HIS A 226 19.72 1.19 38.47
C HIS A 226 20.58 -0.04 38.13
N HIS A 227 20.71 -0.42 36.85
CA HIS A 227 21.88 -1.14 36.35
C HIS A 227 22.03 -0.90 34.84
N ALA A 228 23.11 -0.18 34.50
CA ALA A 228 23.72 -0.05 33.17
C ALA A 228 22.99 0.76 32.08
N MET A 229 23.11 2.09 32.14
CA MET A 229 23.32 2.90 30.93
C MET A 229 24.52 3.83 31.11
N GLY A 230 25.69 3.20 31.20
CA GLY A 230 26.97 3.84 30.98
C GLY A 230 27.37 3.70 29.51
N ALA A 231 27.55 4.85 28.85
CA ALA A 231 28.40 5.04 27.68
C ALA A 231 28.29 4.03 26.52
N HIS A 232 27.34 4.20 25.59
CA HIS A 232 27.50 3.87 24.16
C HIS A 232 26.38 4.54 23.32
N ALA A 233 26.39 5.87 23.22
CA ALA A 233 25.50 6.62 22.33
C ALA A 233 26.29 7.51 21.35
N ALA A 234 27.43 7.03 20.86
CA ALA A 234 28.29 7.78 19.95
C ALA A 234 28.71 7.03 18.67
N ALA A 235 28.11 5.87 18.34
CA ALA A 235 28.54 5.07 17.19
C ALA A 235 27.45 4.79 16.12
N ILE A 236 26.21 5.28 16.28
CA ILE A 236 25.10 4.94 15.35
C ILE A 236 24.41 6.21 14.82
N LEU A 237 25.20 7.23 14.48
CA LEU A 237 24.70 8.45 13.81
C LEU A 237 25.40 8.72 12.47
N THR A 238 26.28 7.83 12.01
CA THR A 238 27.14 8.05 10.84
C THR A 238 26.88 7.15 9.64
N GLU A 239 25.82 6.33 9.63
CA GLU A 239 25.48 5.49 8.47
C GLU A 239 24.09 5.80 7.91
#